data_AF-A0A1D2QZB7-F1
#
_entry.id   AF-A0A1D2QZB7-F1
#
_cell.length_a   1.000
_cell.length_b   1.000
_cell.length_c   1.000
_cell.angle_alpha   90.00
_cell.angle_beta   90.00
_cell.angle_gamma   90.00
#
_symmetry.space_group_name_H-M   'P 1'
#
loop_
_entity.id
_entity.type
_entity.pdbx_description
1 polymer ?
#
loop_
_entity_poly.entity_id
_entity_poly.type
_entity_poly.pdbx_seq_one_letter_code
_entity_poly.pdbx_strand_id
1 'polypeptide(L)'
;MKNTKTNNLGEKINQNLFDLWREAMTQLRQLHNDVWNGVRFFLTLNSILIAAIFGLYNLNGDIHKDFFIFIIACIGLLLTIIAINILEKHRNYYLDMLLRKTLLERELGLYSSKISGIDLSFSWNIPEEFIDQIVKNPDEWKNEQRWRCKTISWLLRISYWIFIIIYVCLISGILLSNFCNCVWN
;
A
#
# COMPACT_ATOMS: atom_id res chain seq x y z
N MET A 1 -40.91 18.20 34.97
CA MET A 1 -39.83 18.81 34.14
C MET A 1 -38.48 18.17 34.42
N LYS A 2 -38.25 16.91 34.02
CA LYS A 2 -36.97 16.19 34.29
C LYS A 2 -36.34 15.50 33.07
N ASN A 3 -36.80 15.80 31.85
CA ASN A 3 -36.41 15.07 30.63
C ASN A 3 -35.49 15.82 29.64
N THR A 4 -35.09 17.05 29.94
CA THR A 4 -34.28 17.88 29.01
C THR A 4 -32.77 17.73 29.19
N LYS A 5 -32.29 17.24 30.35
CA LYS A 5 -30.83 17.12 30.62
C LYS A 5 -30.20 15.86 30.01
N THR A 6 -30.95 14.78 29.87
CA THR A 6 -30.49 13.51 29.29
C THR A 6 -30.38 13.56 27.77
N ASN A 7 -31.28 14.29 27.10
CA ASN A 7 -31.27 14.45 25.64
C ASN A 7 -30.01 15.21 25.17
N ASN A 8 -29.59 16.25 25.89
CA ASN A 8 -28.38 17.03 25.57
C ASN A 8 -27.07 16.22 25.71
N LEU A 9 -27.01 15.22 26.59
CA LEU A 9 -25.79 14.43 26.78
C LEU A 9 -25.65 13.38 25.66
N GLY A 10 -26.75 12.72 25.28
CA GLY A 10 -26.78 11.77 24.16
C GLY A 10 -26.45 12.42 22.82
N GLU A 11 -27.02 13.60 22.53
CA GLU A 11 -26.69 14.36 21.32
C GLU A 11 -25.23 14.78 21.27
N LYS A 12 -24.66 15.21 22.40
CA LYS A 12 -23.24 15.63 22.47
C LYS A 12 -22.27 14.46 22.31
N ILE A 13 -22.60 13.29 22.84
CA ILE A 13 -21.81 12.05 22.64
C ILE A 13 -21.86 11.62 21.17
N ASN A 14 -23.04 11.66 20.54
CA ASN A 14 -23.20 11.31 19.14
C ASN A 14 -22.48 12.29 18.20
N GLN A 15 -22.50 13.60 18.50
CA GLN A 15 -21.73 14.61 17.76
C GLN A 15 -20.22 14.33 17.85
N ASN A 16 -19.69 14.09 19.05
CA ASN A 16 -18.28 13.78 19.23
C ASN A 16 -17.86 12.50 18.48
N LEU A 17 -18.70 11.47 18.47
CA LEU A 17 -18.40 10.20 17.80
C LEU A 17 -18.48 10.34 16.27
N PHE A 18 -19.37 11.18 15.77
CA PHE A 18 -19.44 11.54 14.35
C PHE A 18 -18.24 12.36 13.89
N ASP A 19 -17.78 13.32 14.70
CA ASP A 19 -16.55 14.08 14.44
C ASP A 19 -15.32 13.17 14.39
N LEU A 20 -15.22 12.22 15.33
CA LEU A 20 -14.15 11.20 15.34
C LEU A 20 -14.20 10.31 14.10
N TRP A 21 -15.39 9.87 13.69
CA TRP A 21 -15.56 9.10 12.44
C TRP A 21 -15.14 9.91 11.21
N ARG A 22 -15.52 11.19 11.14
CA ARG A 22 -15.14 12.09 10.03
C ARG A 22 -13.63 12.31 9.97
N GLU A 23 -12.98 12.45 11.11
CA GLU A 23 -11.53 12.55 11.20
C GLU A 23 -10.84 11.25 10.74
N ALA A 24 -11.30 10.09 11.22
CA ALA A 24 -10.80 8.79 10.78
C ALA A 24 -10.92 8.58 9.26
N MET A 25 -12.05 8.99 8.67
CA MET A 25 -12.27 8.97 7.23
C MET A 25 -11.31 9.88 6.46
N THR A 26 -11.02 11.06 7.01
CA THR A 26 -10.06 12.01 6.41
C THR A 26 -8.66 11.41 6.42
N GLN A 27 -8.23 10.84 7.54
CA GLN A 27 -6.94 10.17 7.66
C GLN A 27 -6.84 8.97 6.70
N LEU A 28 -7.91 8.20 6.52
CA LEU A 28 -7.93 7.05 5.62
C LEU A 28 -7.77 7.48 4.15
N ARG A 29 -8.44 8.56 3.75
CA ARG A 29 -8.30 9.14 2.41
C ARG A 29 -6.89 9.68 2.18
N GLN A 30 -6.32 10.37 3.16
CA GLN A 30 -4.96 10.87 3.07
C GLN A 30 -3.96 9.72 2.92
N LEU A 31 -4.07 8.68 3.76
CA LEU A 31 -3.26 7.47 3.67
C LEU A 31 -3.36 6.80 2.30
N HIS A 32 -4.58 6.72 1.74
CA HIS A 32 -4.79 6.18 0.39
C HIS A 32 -4.08 7.00 -0.69
N ASN A 33 -4.18 8.33 -0.63
CA ASN A 33 -3.52 9.23 -1.57
C ASN A 33 -2.00 9.15 -1.46
N ASP A 34 -1.47 9.09 -0.24
CA ASP A 34 -0.03 8.98 0.01
C ASP A 34 0.54 7.68 -0.56
N VAL A 35 -0.19 6.57 -0.40
CA VAL A 35 0.18 5.27 -1.01
C VAL A 35 0.21 5.37 -2.53
N TRP A 36 -0.81 5.94 -3.16
CA TRP A 36 -0.83 6.07 -4.63
C TRP A 36 0.26 7.00 -5.15
N ASN A 37 0.53 8.10 -4.46
CA ASN A 37 1.62 9.01 -4.79
C ASN A 37 2.97 8.30 -4.66
N GLY A 38 3.17 7.54 -3.58
CA GLY A 38 4.36 6.72 -3.37
C GLY A 38 4.54 5.66 -4.46
N VAL A 39 3.47 4.97 -4.85
CA VAL A 39 3.48 3.99 -5.95
C VAL A 39 3.84 4.65 -7.28
N ARG A 40 3.21 5.78 -7.61
CA ARG A 40 3.52 6.52 -8.85
C ARG A 40 4.98 6.95 -8.88
N PHE A 41 5.45 7.57 -7.80
CA PHE A 41 6.84 7.98 -7.66
C PHE A 41 7.80 6.81 -7.83
N PHE A 42 7.54 5.69 -7.16
CA PHE A 42 8.33 4.47 -7.27
C PHE A 42 8.40 3.95 -8.71
N LEU A 43 7.25 3.83 -9.37
CA LEU A 43 7.18 3.32 -10.74
C LEU A 43 7.92 4.26 -11.70
N THR A 44 7.70 5.57 -11.59
CA THR A 44 8.40 6.58 -12.40
C THR A 44 9.91 6.49 -12.21
N LEU A 45 10.38 6.42 -10.95
CA LEU A 45 11.80 6.35 -10.66
C LEU A 45 12.43 5.07 -11.23
N ASN A 46 11.80 3.91 -11.07
CA ASN A 46 12.30 2.67 -11.64
C ASN A 46 12.28 2.66 -13.17
N SER A 47 11.26 3.24 -13.79
CA SER A 47 11.23 3.40 -15.24
C SER A 47 12.40 4.28 -15.73
N ILE A 48 12.73 5.35 -15.01
CA ILE A 48 13.90 6.20 -15.32
C ILE A 48 15.21 5.41 -15.18
N LEU A 49 15.37 4.64 -14.10
CA LEU A 49 16.57 3.83 -13.88
C LEU A 49 16.75 2.76 -14.97
N ILE A 50 15.68 2.06 -15.34
CA ILE A 50 15.70 1.08 -16.43
C ILE A 50 16.01 1.75 -17.77
N ALA A 51 15.38 2.89 -18.06
CA ALA A 51 15.66 3.65 -19.28
C ALA A 51 17.13 4.11 -19.33
N ALA A 52 17.70 4.53 -18.20
CA ALA A 52 19.11 4.89 -18.09
C ALA A 52 20.03 3.69 -18.35
N ILE A 53 19.69 2.51 -17.81
CA ILE A 53 20.43 1.26 -18.07
C ILE A 53 20.42 0.93 -19.57
N PHE A 54 19.24 0.95 -20.22
CA PHE A 54 19.15 0.70 -21.67
C PHE A 54 19.88 1.77 -22.48
N GLY A 55 19.83 3.03 -22.07
CA GLY A 55 20.57 4.13 -22.69
C GLY A 55 22.08 3.90 -22.63
N LEU A 56 22.62 3.54 -21.47
CA LEU A 56 24.03 3.22 -21.27
C LEU A 56 24.45 1.98 -22.07
N TYR A 57 23.59 0.97 -22.15
CA TYR A 57 23.88 -0.26 -22.90
C TYR A 57 24.13 0.01 -24.38
N ASN A 58 23.39 0.96 -24.96
CA ASN A 58 23.50 1.38 -26.35
C ASN A 58 24.72 2.27 -26.65
N LEU A 59 25.45 2.73 -25.63
CA LEU A 59 26.71 3.44 -25.84
C LEU A 59 27.81 2.41 -26.19
N ASN A 60 28.31 2.51 -27.42
CA ASN A 60 29.43 1.70 -27.90
C ASN A 60 30.77 2.30 -27.47
N GLY A 61 31.72 1.46 -27.08
CA GLY A 61 33.13 1.83 -26.92
C GLY A 61 33.58 2.31 -25.53
N ASP A 62 32.70 2.35 -24.53
CA ASP A 62 33.08 2.74 -23.16
C ASP A 62 33.33 1.50 -22.28
N ILE A 63 34.57 1.37 -21.79
CA ILE A 63 35.03 0.25 -20.95
C ILE A 63 34.37 0.29 -19.55
N HIS A 64 33.87 1.45 -19.11
CA HIS A 64 33.32 1.61 -17.77
C HIS A 64 31.80 1.48 -17.71
N LYS A 65 31.10 1.28 -18.83
CA LYS A 65 29.63 1.25 -18.85
C LYS A 65 29.03 0.16 -17.97
N ASP A 66 29.64 -1.03 -17.94
CA ASP A 66 29.15 -2.17 -17.16
C ASP A 66 29.19 -1.87 -15.65
N PHE A 67 30.18 -1.10 -15.20
CA PHE A 67 30.28 -0.64 -13.82
C PHE A 67 29.15 0.34 -13.45
N PHE A 68 28.84 1.29 -14.33
CA PHE A 68 27.72 2.22 -14.10
C PHE A 68 26.37 1.51 -14.14
N ILE A 69 26.16 0.59 -15.09
CA ILE A 69 24.93 -0.22 -15.15
C ILE A 69 24.78 -1.04 -13.87
N PHE A 70 25.86 -1.66 -13.39
CA PHE A 70 25.86 -2.41 -12.13
C PHE A 70 25.44 -1.54 -10.95
N ILE A 71 26.02 -0.34 -10.79
CA ILE A 71 25.64 0.59 -9.72
C ILE A 71 24.17 0.97 -9.80
N ILE A 72 23.69 1.36 -10.99
CA ILE A 72 22.29 1.76 -11.18
C ILE A 72 21.35 0.60 -10.87
N ALA A 73 21.69 -0.63 -11.29
CA ALA A 73 20.91 -1.82 -10.99
C ALA A 73 20.89 -2.13 -9.48
N CYS A 74 22.02 -1.99 -8.77
CA CYS A 74 22.08 -2.13 -7.31
C CYS A 74 21.18 -1.10 -6.59
N ILE A 75 21.21 0.16 -7.03
CA ILE A 75 20.35 1.22 -6.47
C ILE A 75 18.88 0.90 -6.74
N GLY A 76 18.53 0.51 -7.96
CA GLY A 76 17.17 0.11 -8.33
C GLY A 76 16.65 -1.08 -7.50
N LEU A 77 17.49 -2.08 -7.28
CA LEU A 77 17.17 -3.23 -6.44
C LEU A 77 16.92 -2.80 -4.98
N LEU A 78 17.81 -1.98 -4.42
CA LEU A 78 17.67 -1.49 -3.04
C LEU A 78 16.37 -0.68 -2.87
N LEU A 79 16.08 0.23 -3.80
CA LEU A 79 14.84 1.02 -3.80
C LEU A 79 13.60 0.12 -3.87
N THR A 80 13.65 -0.95 -4.66
CA THR A 80 12.56 -1.92 -4.78
C THR A 80 12.32 -2.68 -3.48
N ILE A 81 13.39 -3.12 -2.79
CA ILE A 81 13.27 -3.78 -1.49
C ILE A 81 12.67 -2.83 -0.43
N ILE A 82 13.12 -1.58 -0.41
CA ILE A 82 12.58 -0.56 0.50
C ILE A 82 11.09 -0.33 0.22
N ALA A 83 10.70 -0.22 -1.05
CA ALA A 83 9.31 -0.03 -1.46
C ALA A 83 8.40 -1.19 -1.03
N ILE A 84 8.86 -2.44 -1.12
CA ILE A 84 8.12 -3.62 -0.62
C ILE A 84 7.87 -3.50 0.89
N ASN A 85 8.92 -3.18 1.66
CA ASN A 85 8.81 -3.03 3.12
C ASN A 85 7.83 -1.90 3.50
N ILE A 86 7.87 -0.79 2.78
CA ILE A 86 6.95 0.34 2.97
C ILE A 86 5.51 -0.07 2.64
N LEU A 87 5.29 -0.79 1.53
CA LEU A 87 3.97 -1.27 1.12
C LEU A 87 3.36 -2.22 2.17
N GLU A 88 4.15 -3.14 2.72
CA GLU A 88 3.69 -4.07 3.76
C GLU A 88 3.28 -3.32 5.05
N LYS A 89 4.08 -2.33 5.47
CA LYS A 89 3.73 -1.47 6.61
C LYS A 89 2.45 -0.69 6.34
N HIS A 90 2.33 -0.04 5.19
CA HIS A 90 1.11 0.71 4.83
C HIS A 90 -0.12 -0.18 4.77
N ARG A 91 -0.01 -1.41 4.24
CA ARG A 91 -1.12 -2.36 4.21
C ARG A 91 -1.62 -2.68 5.62
N ASN A 92 -0.71 -2.88 6.57
CA ASN A 92 -1.09 -3.12 7.97
C ASN A 92 -1.79 -1.91 8.59
N TYR A 93 -1.22 -0.71 8.43
CA TYR A 93 -1.86 0.52 8.91
C TYR A 93 -3.23 0.76 8.29
N TYR A 94 -3.37 0.52 6.98
CA TYR A 94 -4.64 0.62 6.28
C TYR A 94 -5.68 -0.35 6.85
N LEU A 95 -5.32 -1.61 7.12
CA LEU A 95 -6.23 -2.59 7.70
C LEU A 95 -6.63 -2.22 9.14
N ASP A 96 -5.70 -1.73 9.96
CA ASP A 96 -6.00 -1.28 11.32
C ASP A 96 -6.95 -0.07 11.31
N MET A 97 -6.75 0.88 10.40
CA MET A 97 -7.63 2.05 10.24
C MET A 97 -9.00 1.65 9.71
N LEU A 98 -9.05 0.73 8.75
CA LEU A 98 -10.30 0.21 8.20
C LEU A 98 -11.12 -0.51 9.27
N LEU A 99 -10.47 -1.28 10.14
CA LEU A 99 -11.10 -1.95 11.27
C LEU A 99 -11.70 -0.95 12.26
N ARG A 100 -10.94 0.07 12.65
CA ARG A 100 -11.42 1.12 13.56
C ARG A 100 -12.59 1.90 12.95
N LYS A 101 -12.50 2.26 11.66
CA LYS A 101 -13.59 2.88 10.90
C LYS A 101 -14.85 2.00 10.97
N THR A 102 -14.74 0.71 10.65
CA THR A 102 -15.88 -0.21 10.63
C THR A 102 -16.53 -0.36 12.00
N LEU A 103 -15.76 -0.41 13.08
CA LEU A 103 -16.30 -0.46 14.44
C LEU A 103 -17.07 0.82 14.80
N LEU A 104 -16.54 2.00 14.45
CA LEU A 104 -17.22 3.28 14.65
C LEU A 104 -18.51 3.37 13.82
N GLU A 105 -18.48 2.95 12.56
CA GLU A 105 -19.67 2.93 11.71
C GLU A 105 -20.76 2.00 12.24
N ARG A 106 -20.37 0.87 12.85
CA ARG A 106 -21.31 -0.01 13.53
C ARG A 106 -21.93 0.64 14.77
N GLU A 107 -21.12 1.30 15.60
CA GLU A 107 -21.61 2.00 16.80
C GLU A 107 -22.54 3.18 16.46
N LEU A 108 -22.28 3.86 15.35
CA LEU A 108 -23.14 4.94 14.82
C LEU A 108 -24.39 4.42 14.10
N GLY A 109 -24.52 3.11 13.87
CA GLY A 109 -25.62 2.55 13.07
C GLY A 109 -25.56 2.91 11.58
N LEU A 110 -24.38 3.27 11.06
CA LEU A 110 -24.18 3.68 9.67
C LEU A 110 -24.19 2.51 8.67
N TYR A 111 -23.93 1.29 9.14
CA TYR A 111 -23.91 0.10 8.28
C TYR A 111 -25.29 -0.31 7.75
N SER A 112 -26.35 -0.07 8.53
CA SER A 112 -27.72 -0.44 8.18
C SER A 112 -28.56 0.72 7.64
N SER A 113 -28.02 1.94 7.63
CA SER A 113 -28.73 3.14 7.20
C SER A 113 -28.44 3.49 5.74
N LYS A 114 -29.43 3.24 4.88
CA LYS A 114 -29.44 3.72 3.50
C LYS A 114 -30.16 5.06 3.45
N ILE A 115 -29.49 6.12 2.99
CA ILE A 115 -30.16 7.37 2.64
C ILE A 115 -30.38 7.37 1.12
N SER A 116 -31.65 7.43 0.71
CA SER A 116 -32.05 7.45 -0.71
C SER A 116 -31.56 6.26 -1.53
N GLY A 117 -31.46 5.07 -0.92
CA GLY A 117 -30.98 3.85 -1.60
C GLY A 117 -29.47 3.80 -1.83
N ILE A 118 -28.74 4.86 -1.46
CA ILE A 118 -27.28 4.91 -1.48
C ILE A 118 -26.78 4.44 -0.12
N ASP A 119 -25.85 3.50 -0.15
CA ASP A 119 -25.15 3.03 1.04
C ASP A 119 -24.31 4.19 1.60
N LEU A 120 -24.63 4.63 2.83
CA LEU A 120 -23.87 5.68 3.51
C LEU A 120 -22.53 5.19 4.02
N SER A 121 -22.36 3.88 4.06
CA SER A 121 -21.08 3.26 4.33
C SER A 121 -20.10 3.84 3.29
N PHE A 122 -19.22 4.72 3.76
CA PHE A 122 -18.40 5.55 2.89
C PHE A 122 -17.37 4.67 2.17
N SER A 123 -16.74 5.16 1.09
CA SER A 123 -15.72 4.42 0.32
C SER A 123 -14.86 3.48 1.20
N TRP A 124 -14.60 2.26 0.70
CA TRP A 124 -13.93 1.17 1.43
C TRP A 124 -14.78 0.56 2.56
N ASN A 125 -15.90 -0.09 2.24
CA ASN A 125 -16.66 -0.85 3.24
C ASN A 125 -16.23 -2.29 3.30
N ILE A 126 -16.22 -2.79 4.53
CA ILE A 126 -16.14 -4.21 4.78
C ILE A 126 -17.56 -4.79 4.64
N PRO A 127 -17.78 -5.84 3.83
CA PRO A 127 -19.07 -6.50 3.73
C PRO A 127 -19.61 -6.95 5.10
N GLU A 128 -20.93 -6.87 5.30
CA GLU A 128 -21.58 -7.17 6.59
C GLU A 128 -21.22 -8.56 7.14
N GLU A 129 -21.03 -9.54 6.25
CA GLU A 129 -20.63 -10.91 6.59
C GLU A 129 -19.32 -11.00 7.40
N PHE A 130 -18.45 -9.99 7.31
CA PHE A 130 -17.19 -9.95 8.06
C PHE A 130 -17.27 -9.11 9.35
N ILE A 131 -18.35 -8.36 9.59
CA ILE A 131 -18.47 -7.50 10.78
C ILE A 131 -18.45 -8.35 12.06
N ASP A 132 -19.21 -9.45 12.07
CA ASP A 132 -19.23 -10.37 13.21
C ASP A 132 -17.87 -11.01 13.47
N GLN A 133 -17.11 -11.30 12.41
CA GLN A 133 -15.75 -11.81 12.52
C GLN A 133 -14.82 -10.75 13.13
N ILE A 134 -14.89 -9.50 12.67
CA ILE A 134 -14.06 -8.39 13.18
C ILE A 134 -14.32 -8.14 14.66
N VAL A 135 -15.58 -8.23 15.09
CA VAL A 135 -15.97 -7.97 16.48
C VAL A 135 -15.51 -9.08 17.40
N LYS A 136 -15.57 -10.34 16.94
CA LYS A 136 -15.14 -11.51 17.72
C LYS A 136 -13.63 -11.68 17.73
N ASN A 137 -12.98 -11.54 16.58
CA ASN A 137 -11.54 -11.75 16.43
C ASN A 137 -10.93 -10.80 15.36
N PRO A 138 -10.62 -9.55 15.75
CA PRO A 138 -10.13 -8.53 14.81
C PRO A 138 -8.76 -8.88 14.20
N ASP A 139 -7.89 -9.55 14.96
CA ASP A 139 -6.54 -9.88 14.51
C ASP A 139 -6.52 -11.06 13.53
N GLU A 140 -7.41 -12.04 13.71
CA GLU A 140 -7.59 -13.13 12.75
C GLU A 140 -8.07 -12.60 11.40
N TRP A 141 -9.12 -11.75 11.41
CA TRP A 141 -9.60 -11.10 10.20
C TRP A 141 -8.49 -10.28 9.52
N LYS A 142 -7.72 -9.50 10.28
CA LYS A 142 -6.61 -8.70 9.75
C LYS A 142 -5.54 -9.57 9.07
N ASN A 143 -5.20 -10.71 9.67
CA ASN A 143 -4.21 -11.64 9.12
C ASN A 143 -4.71 -12.29 7.83
N GLU A 144 -5.99 -12.67 7.77
CA GLU A 144 -6.62 -13.20 6.56
C GLU A 144 -6.64 -12.18 5.42
N GLN A 145 -7.04 -10.93 5.72
CA GLN A 145 -7.11 -9.87 4.71
C GLN A 145 -5.75 -9.31 4.29
N ARG A 146 -4.68 -9.58 5.04
CA ARG A 146 -3.32 -9.15 4.68
C ARG A 146 -2.88 -9.71 3.33
N TRP A 147 -3.21 -10.97 3.03
CA TRP A 147 -2.69 -11.70 1.87
C TRP A 147 -3.74 -12.12 0.85
N ARG A 148 -4.95 -11.58 0.96
CA ARG A 148 -6.04 -11.97 0.05
C ARG A 148 -5.68 -11.64 -1.39
N CYS A 149 -5.54 -12.68 -2.22
CA CYS A 149 -5.41 -12.58 -3.67
C CYS A 149 -6.61 -11.78 -4.21
N LYS A 150 -6.37 -10.92 -5.21
CA LYS A 150 -7.32 -9.96 -5.82
C LYS A 150 -7.38 -8.55 -5.20
N THR A 151 -6.50 -8.22 -4.26
CA THR A 151 -6.35 -6.84 -3.78
C THR A 151 -5.33 -6.07 -4.63
N ILE A 152 -5.49 -4.74 -4.75
CA ILE A 152 -4.53 -3.86 -5.43
C ILE A 152 -3.12 -4.02 -4.83
N SER A 153 -3.03 -4.20 -3.51
CA SER A 153 -1.77 -4.45 -2.81
C SER A 153 -1.05 -5.71 -3.30
N TRP A 154 -1.79 -6.76 -3.65
CA TRP A 154 -1.21 -7.99 -4.22
C TRP A 154 -0.65 -7.75 -5.62
N LEU A 155 -1.38 -7.01 -6.48
CA LEU A 155 -0.88 -6.63 -7.81
C LEU A 155 0.38 -5.75 -7.72
N LEU A 156 0.40 -4.78 -6.82
CA LEU A 156 1.58 -3.94 -6.58
C LEU A 156 2.77 -4.77 -6.11
N ARG A 157 2.54 -5.71 -5.19
CA ARG A 157 3.59 -6.63 -4.73
C ARG A 157 4.18 -7.44 -5.89
N ILE A 158 3.35 -7.97 -6.79
CA ILE A 158 3.82 -8.67 -7.99
C ILE A 158 4.66 -7.76 -8.87
N SER A 159 4.20 -6.52 -9.11
CA SER A 159 4.96 -5.57 -9.91
C SER A 159 6.35 -5.32 -9.32
N TYR A 160 6.48 -5.23 -7.99
CA TYR A 160 7.77 -5.07 -7.33
C TYR A 160 8.66 -6.32 -7.45
N TRP A 161 8.08 -7.52 -7.36
CA TRP A 161 8.83 -8.75 -7.62
C TRP A 161 9.37 -8.84 -9.05
N ILE A 162 8.60 -8.35 -10.04
CA ILE A 162 9.08 -8.27 -11.43
C ILE A 162 10.31 -7.36 -11.51
N PHE A 163 10.28 -6.18 -10.88
CA PHE A 163 11.46 -5.30 -10.82
C PHE A 163 12.67 -5.96 -10.14
N ILE A 164 12.47 -6.68 -9.03
CA ILE A 164 13.55 -7.45 -8.38
C ILE A 164 14.18 -8.43 -9.37
N ILE A 165 13.36 -9.22 -10.06
CA ILE A 165 13.85 -10.21 -11.03
C ILE A 165 14.66 -9.52 -12.12
N ILE A 166 14.17 -8.41 -12.66
CA ILE A 166 14.88 -7.63 -13.70
C ILE A 166 16.25 -7.18 -13.19
N TYR A 167 16.33 -6.54 -12.03
CA TYR A 167 17.60 -6.06 -11.49
C TYR A 167 18.57 -7.18 -11.13
N VAL A 168 18.07 -8.29 -10.55
CA VAL A 168 18.89 -9.46 -10.24
C VAL A 168 19.46 -10.08 -11.52
N CYS A 169 18.67 -10.21 -12.59
CA CYS A 169 19.15 -10.69 -13.89
C CYS A 169 20.20 -9.76 -14.52
N LEU A 170 20.02 -8.44 -14.40
CA LEU A 170 21.01 -7.47 -14.90
C LEU A 170 22.33 -7.59 -14.13
N ILE A 171 22.26 -7.63 -12.81
CA ILE A 171 23.44 -7.77 -11.93
C ILE A 171 24.16 -9.09 -12.21
N SER A 172 23.43 -10.21 -12.28
CA SER A 172 24.03 -11.52 -12.53
C SER A 172 24.65 -11.61 -13.92
N GLY A 173 24.02 -11.03 -14.94
CA GLY A 173 24.56 -10.95 -16.29
C GLY A 173 25.91 -10.22 -16.34
N ILE A 174 26.03 -9.09 -15.65
CA ILE A 174 27.26 -8.29 -15.60
C ILE A 174 28.36 -9.01 -14.80
N LEU A 175 28.00 -9.71 -13.71
CA LEU A 175 28.98 -10.48 -12.95
C LEU A 175 29.50 -11.68 -13.75
N LEU A 176 28.63 -12.37 -14.48
CA LEU A 176 28.99 -13.49 -15.34
C LEU A 176 29.88 -13.05 -16.52
N SER A 177 29.56 -11.93 -17.18
CA SER A 177 30.39 -11.42 -18.28
C SER A 177 31.80 -11.06 -17.81
N ASN A 178 31.91 -10.38 -16.66
CA ASN A 178 33.20 -10.04 -16.07
C ASN A 178 34.00 -11.26 -15.62
N PHE A 179 33.33 -12.27 -15.05
CA PHE A 179 33.98 -13.52 -14.65
C PHE A 179 34.55 -14.26 -15.86
N CYS A 180 33.78 -14.40 -16.95
CA CYS A 180 34.27 -14.98 -18.19
C CYS A 180 35.47 -14.21 -18.74
N ASN A 181 35.40 -12.88 -18.82
CA ASN A 181 36.52 -12.07 -19.31
C ASN A 181 37.80 -12.20 -18.47
N CYS A 182 37.69 -12.52 -17.18
CA CYS A 182 38.82 -12.75 -16.29
C CYS A 182 39.42 -14.16 -16.42
N VAL A 183 38.63 -15.17 -16.79
CA VAL A 183 39.09 -16.56 -16.91
C VAL A 183 39.79 -16.82 -18.24
N TRP A 184 39.38 -16.12 -19.29
CA TRP A 184 39.86 -16.35 -20.67
C TRP A 184 40.97 -15.38 -21.14
N ASN A 185 41.34 -14.40 -20.31
CA ASN A 185 42.51 -13.52 -20.52
C ASN A 185 43.66 -13.95 -19.61
#